data_AF-A0A0E0JDH9-F1
#
_entry.id   AF-A0A0E0JDH9-F1
#
_cell.length_a   1.000
_cell.length_b   1.000
_cell.length_c   1.000
_cell.angle_alpha   90.00
_cell.angle_beta   90.00
_cell.angle_gamma   90.00
#
_symmetry.space_group_name_H-M   'P 1'
#
loop_
_entity.id
_entity.type
_entity.pdbx_description
1 polymer ?
#
loop_
_entity_poly.entity_id
_entity_poly.type
_entity_poly.pdbx_seq_one_letter_code
_entity_poly.pdbx_strand_id
1 'polypeptide(L)'
;MAASILFFLFLLAGIVTATTTDSNIRLPSNAGETDGKQVKSRPWECCDNIEKSMFLIYPPRWRCNDEVKQCAAACENCLQLVPGEDVFVCDDWYPTTNPGPVCTPRPWGDCCDKAFCTRSLPPICHCMDKVESCAAACKECDMVESSEPPRFICRDHFTGEPGPKCA
;
A
#
# COMPACT_ATOMS: atom_id res chain seq x y z
N MET A 1 36.25 -39.71 -41.89
CA MET A 1 36.84 -38.39 -42.22
C MET A 1 36.35 -37.42 -41.17
N ALA A 2 37.29 -36.72 -40.54
CA ALA A 2 37.11 -35.92 -39.34
C ALA A 2 36.73 -34.45 -39.64
N ALA A 3 36.51 -33.71 -38.55
CA ALA A 3 36.41 -32.25 -38.38
C ALA A 3 34.98 -31.71 -38.30
N SER A 4 34.63 -30.79 -37.38
CA SER A 4 35.35 -30.23 -36.23
C SER A 4 34.31 -29.49 -35.39
N ILE A 5 34.26 -29.78 -34.08
CA ILE A 5 33.46 -29.05 -33.10
C ILE A 5 34.28 -27.84 -32.65
N LEU A 6 33.83 -26.63 -32.97
CA LEU A 6 34.44 -25.40 -32.49
C LEU A 6 33.86 -25.02 -31.12
N PHE A 7 34.59 -25.37 -30.06
CA PHE A 7 34.44 -24.85 -28.71
C PHE A 7 35.00 -23.42 -28.65
N PHE A 8 34.14 -22.41 -28.46
CA PHE A 8 34.59 -21.06 -28.13
C PHE A 8 34.55 -20.86 -26.61
N LEU A 9 35.73 -20.96 -25.99
CA LEU A 9 35.99 -20.54 -24.61
C LEU A 9 36.29 -19.03 -24.61
N PHE A 10 35.36 -18.21 -24.11
CA PHE A 10 35.64 -16.82 -23.76
C PHE A 10 35.86 -16.72 -22.24
N LEU A 11 37.14 -16.76 -21.84
CA LEU A 11 37.61 -16.30 -20.54
C LEU A 11 37.82 -14.79 -20.60
N LEU A 12 36.96 -14.02 -19.95
CA LEU A 12 37.22 -12.62 -19.61
C LEU A 12 37.05 -12.46 -18.11
N ALA A 13 38.18 -12.53 -17.42
CA ALA A 13 38.33 -12.08 -16.04
C ALA A 13 38.31 -10.55 -16.02
N GLY A 14 37.19 -9.96 -15.61
CA GLY A 14 37.07 -8.54 -15.30
C GLY A 14 37.22 -8.32 -13.80
N ILE A 15 38.43 -7.94 -13.37
CA ILE A 15 38.72 -7.46 -12.03
C ILE A 15 38.20 -6.01 -11.96
N VAL A 16 37.23 -5.72 -11.09
CA VAL A 16 36.88 -4.34 -10.75
C VAL A 16 37.51 -4.00 -9.41
N THR A 17 38.56 -3.18 -9.45
CA THR A 17 39.19 -2.57 -8.29
C THR A 17 38.28 -1.50 -7.70
N ALA A 18 37.90 -1.67 -6.44
CA ALA A 18 37.20 -0.65 -5.66
C ALA A 18 38.19 0.44 -5.24
N THR A 19 38.07 1.63 -5.82
CA THR A 19 38.60 2.88 -5.26
C THR A 19 37.74 4.05 -5.70
N THR A 20 36.96 4.61 -4.77
CA THR A 20 36.99 6.03 -4.35
C THR A 20 35.84 6.27 -3.40
N THR A 21 36.18 6.81 -2.23
CA THR A 21 35.30 7.24 -1.15
C THR A 21 34.30 8.28 -1.63
N ASP A 22 33.03 7.89 -1.65
CA ASP A 22 31.93 8.85 -1.49
C ASP A 22 30.94 8.22 -0.52
N SER A 23 31.11 8.56 0.76
CA SER A 23 30.36 7.98 1.89
C SER A 23 28.95 8.55 1.96
N ASN A 24 28.18 8.43 0.88
CA ASN A 24 26.76 8.73 0.85
C ASN A 24 25.99 7.43 0.63
N ILE A 25 25.84 6.66 1.73
CA ILE A 25 24.94 5.51 1.78
C ILE A 25 23.52 6.06 1.59
N ARG A 26 22.97 5.91 0.38
CA ARG A 26 21.53 6.05 0.16
C ARG A 26 20.85 4.87 0.83
N LEU A 27 20.22 5.10 1.97
CA LEU A 27 19.26 4.17 2.55
C LEU A 27 18.02 4.12 1.65
N PRO A 28 17.61 2.95 1.14
CA PRO A 28 16.27 2.82 0.56
C PRO A 28 15.23 3.08 1.66
N SER A 29 14.33 4.05 1.45
CA SER A 29 13.27 4.42 2.41
C SER A 29 12.11 3.41 2.48
N ASN A 30 12.32 2.16 2.07
CA ASN A 30 11.32 1.10 2.22
C ASN A 30 11.87 0.08 3.22
N ALA A 31 11.36 0.14 4.45
CA ALA A 31 11.56 -0.91 5.43
C ALA A 31 11.04 -2.24 4.85
N GLY A 32 11.98 -3.10 4.49
CA GLY A 32 11.74 -4.40 3.90
C GLY A 32 13.06 -5.10 3.60
N GLU A 33 14.00 -5.11 4.54
CA GLU A 33 15.20 -5.94 4.46
C GLU A 33 14.96 -7.22 5.28
N THR A 34 14.81 -8.33 4.56
CA THR A 34 14.97 -9.68 5.11
C THR A 34 15.91 -10.45 4.19
N ASP A 35 17.08 -10.78 4.73
CA ASP A 35 17.86 -12.00 4.50
C ASP A 35 17.19 -13.04 3.57
N GLY A 36 17.66 -13.15 2.32
CA GLY A 36 17.67 -14.35 1.45
C GLY A 36 16.39 -15.18 1.23
N LYS A 37 15.27 -14.82 1.85
CA LYS A 37 14.01 -15.56 1.90
C LYS A 37 13.03 -14.75 1.07
N GLN A 38 12.52 -15.35 0.01
CA GLN A 38 11.52 -14.72 -0.87
C GLN A 38 10.43 -14.09 0.00
N VAL A 39 10.41 -12.75 0.04
CA VAL A 39 9.46 -12.00 0.85
C VAL A 39 8.09 -12.23 0.24
N LYS A 40 7.21 -12.95 0.96
CA LYS A 40 5.82 -13.09 0.52
C LYS A 40 5.24 -11.70 0.34
N SER A 41 4.75 -11.41 -0.86
CA SER A 41 4.03 -10.16 -1.14
C SER A 41 2.72 -10.13 -0.37
N ARG A 42 2.20 -8.92 -0.12
CA ARG A 42 0.89 -8.75 0.49
C ARG A 42 -0.20 -9.42 -0.38
N PRO A 43 -1.17 -10.15 0.21
CA PRO A 43 -2.20 -10.88 -0.56
C PRO A 43 -3.25 -9.99 -1.23
N TRP A 44 -3.26 -8.69 -0.95
CA TRP A 44 -4.19 -7.71 -1.53
C TRP A 44 -3.48 -6.40 -1.89
N GLU A 45 -3.98 -5.70 -2.89
CA GLU A 45 -3.46 -4.38 -3.28
C GLU A 45 -4.03 -3.27 -2.38
N CYS A 46 -5.35 -3.27 -2.19
CA CYS A 46 -6.12 -2.44 -1.27
C CYS A 46 -7.11 -3.32 -0.48
N CYS A 47 -7.66 -2.81 0.62
CA CYS A 47 -8.69 -3.53 1.39
C CYS A 47 -9.64 -2.59 2.14
N ASP A 48 -10.95 -2.65 1.90
CA ASP A 48 -11.96 -1.86 2.61
C ASP A 48 -12.37 -2.49 3.96
N ASN A 49 -12.47 -3.82 4.02
CA ASN A 49 -12.85 -4.59 5.19
C ASN A 49 -11.64 -5.30 5.80
N ILE A 50 -10.72 -4.50 6.36
CA ILE A 50 -9.49 -5.02 6.96
C ILE A 50 -9.71 -5.50 8.40
N GLU A 51 -9.27 -6.73 8.69
CA GLU A 51 -9.34 -7.34 10.02
C GLU A 51 -7.96 -7.43 10.66
N LYS A 52 -7.85 -6.97 11.91
CA LYS A 52 -6.65 -7.16 12.73
C LYS A 52 -6.82 -8.40 13.60
N SER A 53 -5.82 -9.27 13.60
CA SER A 53 -5.79 -10.42 14.49
C SER A 53 -5.79 -9.98 15.96
N MET A 54 -6.51 -10.70 16.81
CA MET A 54 -6.50 -10.50 18.26
C MET A 54 -5.17 -10.86 18.91
N PHE A 55 -4.29 -11.59 18.22
CA PHE A 55 -2.97 -11.93 18.74
C PHE A 55 -2.09 -10.67 18.82
N LEU A 56 -1.59 -10.38 20.02
CA LEU A 56 -0.70 -9.25 20.30
C LEU A 56 0.75 -9.55 19.92
N ILE A 57 0.96 -9.90 18.65
CA ILE A 57 2.27 -10.15 18.05
C ILE A 57 2.72 -8.95 17.21
N TYR A 58 4.03 -8.72 17.12
CA TYR A 58 4.61 -7.66 16.30
C TYR A 58 5.47 -8.25 15.16
N PRO A 59 5.25 -7.84 13.89
CA PRO A 59 4.16 -6.96 13.45
C PRO A 59 2.79 -7.63 13.61
N PRO A 60 1.69 -6.85 13.74
CA PRO A 60 0.35 -7.41 13.78
C PRO A 60 0.04 -8.24 12.53
N ARG A 61 -0.82 -9.24 12.67
CA ARG A 61 -1.37 -9.96 11.52
C ARG A 61 -2.68 -9.35 11.09
N TRP A 62 -2.85 -9.21 9.79
CA TRP A 62 -4.04 -8.67 9.16
C TRP A 62 -4.63 -9.66 8.17
N ARG A 63 -5.93 -9.58 7.91
CA ARG A 63 -6.60 -10.31 6.83
C ARG A 63 -7.55 -9.34 6.12
N CYS A 64 -7.65 -9.44 4.81
CA CYS A 64 -8.62 -8.66 4.06
C CYS A 64 -9.90 -9.47 3.84
N ASN A 65 -11.04 -8.93 4.27
CA ASN A 65 -12.35 -9.55 4.15
C ASN A 65 -13.18 -8.96 3.00
N ASP A 66 -12.52 -8.37 2.01
CA ASP A 66 -13.22 -7.87 0.82
C ASP A 66 -13.73 -9.05 -0.01
N GLU A 67 -14.99 -8.96 -0.43
CA GLU A 67 -15.59 -9.87 -1.39
C GLU A 67 -15.15 -9.48 -2.79
N VAL A 68 -14.44 -10.38 -3.47
CA VAL A 68 -13.87 -10.15 -4.80
C VAL A 68 -14.35 -11.19 -5.79
N LYS A 69 -14.40 -10.83 -7.08
CA LYS A 69 -14.70 -11.79 -8.16
C LYS A 69 -13.57 -12.77 -8.44
N GLN A 70 -12.35 -12.38 -8.09
CA GLN A 70 -11.15 -13.18 -8.24
C GLN A 70 -10.13 -12.73 -7.22
N CYS A 71 -9.52 -13.67 -6.50
CA CYS A 71 -8.43 -13.34 -5.58
C CYS A 71 -7.20 -12.86 -6.33
N ALA A 72 -6.42 -11.98 -5.70
CA ALA A 72 -5.13 -11.56 -6.23
C ALA A 72 -4.18 -12.75 -6.34
N ALA A 73 -3.23 -12.68 -7.27
CA ALA A 73 -2.25 -13.75 -7.50
C ALA A 73 -1.36 -14.05 -6.27
N ALA A 74 -1.22 -13.07 -5.37
CA ALA A 74 -0.49 -13.21 -4.12
C ALA A 74 -1.28 -13.92 -3.01
N CYS A 75 -2.59 -14.14 -3.19
CA CYS A 75 -3.41 -14.87 -2.23
C CYS A 75 -3.25 -16.39 -2.42
N GLU A 76 -2.78 -17.07 -1.39
CA GLU A 76 -2.57 -18.52 -1.36
C GLU A 76 -3.88 -19.26 -1.08
N ASN A 77 -4.69 -18.77 -0.13
CA ASN A 77 -5.95 -19.38 0.27
C ASN A 77 -7.14 -18.53 -0.19
N CYS A 78 -7.56 -18.73 -1.44
CA CYS A 78 -8.76 -18.10 -1.99
C CYS A 78 -10.00 -18.95 -1.71
N LEU A 79 -10.91 -18.46 -0.87
CA LEU A 79 -12.13 -19.17 -0.48
C LEU A 79 -13.33 -18.66 -1.28
N GLN A 80 -14.09 -19.56 -1.88
CA GLN A 80 -15.40 -19.24 -2.46
C GLN A 80 -16.46 -19.22 -1.36
N LEU A 81 -17.18 -18.11 -1.23
CA LEU A 81 -18.18 -17.93 -0.17
C LEU A 81 -19.54 -18.56 -0.52
N VAL A 82 -19.95 -18.42 -1.78
CA VAL A 82 -21.26 -18.90 -2.26
C VAL A 82 -21.03 -19.93 -3.38
N PRO A 83 -21.48 -21.19 -3.21
CA PRO A 83 -21.37 -22.19 -4.25
C PRO A 83 -22.10 -21.76 -5.52
N GLY A 84 -21.38 -21.67 -6.64
CA GLY A 84 -21.96 -21.31 -7.94
C GLY A 84 -21.97 -19.81 -8.26
N GLU A 85 -21.47 -18.96 -7.36
CA GLU A 85 -21.24 -17.53 -7.64
C GLU A 85 -19.75 -17.20 -7.59
N ASP A 86 -19.33 -16.20 -8.37
CA ASP A 86 -17.96 -15.68 -8.39
C ASP A 86 -17.76 -14.69 -7.24
N VAL A 87 -17.91 -15.16 -6.00
CA VAL A 87 -17.70 -14.38 -4.77
C VAL A 87 -16.66 -15.08 -3.91
N PHE A 88 -15.50 -14.46 -3.78
CA PHE A 88 -14.35 -15.00 -3.09
C PHE A 88 -13.84 -14.06 -2.01
N VAL A 89 -13.18 -14.63 -1.00
CA VAL A 89 -12.42 -13.89 0.01
C VAL A 89 -11.03 -14.50 0.15
N CYS A 90 -10.02 -13.66 0.34
CA CYS A 90 -8.68 -14.14 0.63
C CYS A 90 -8.53 -14.43 2.13
N ASP A 91 -8.25 -15.68 2.52
CA ASP A 91 -8.13 -16.08 3.93
C ASP A 91 -6.70 -15.94 4.48
N ASP A 92 -5.79 -15.35 3.72
CA ASP A 92 -4.40 -15.22 4.11
C ASP A 92 -4.21 -14.18 5.22
N TRP A 93 -3.65 -14.62 6.35
CA TRP A 93 -3.18 -13.74 7.40
C TRP A 93 -1.77 -13.23 7.09
N TYR A 94 -1.65 -11.92 6.87
CA TYR A 94 -0.40 -11.27 6.50
C TYR A 94 0.19 -10.43 7.66
N PRO A 95 1.42 -10.75 8.14
CA PRO A 95 2.09 -9.97 9.18
C PRO A 95 2.67 -8.66 8.62
N THR A 96 2.14 -7.50 9.03
CA THR A 96 2.63 -6.18 8.59
C THR A 96 2.29 -5.06 9.58
N THR A 97 3.11 -4.00 9.59
CA THR A 97 2.79 -2.76 10.32
C THR A 97 1.82 -1.87 9.56
N ASN A 98 1.70 -2.05 8.24
CA ASN A 98 0.81 -1.29 7.36
C ASN A 98 0.01 -2.27 6.47
N PRO A 99 -1.30 -2.43 6.71
CA PRO A 99 -2.16 -3.32 5.90
C PRO A 99 -2.39 -2.81 4.48
N GLY A 100 -1.96 -1.59 4.15
CA GLY A 100 -2.14 -0.99 2.83
C GLY A 100 -3.27 0.03 2.78
N PRO A 101 -3.52 0.61 1.60
CA PRO A 101 -4.63 1.54 1.41
C PRO A 101 -5.97 0.80 1.45
N VAL A 102 -7.04 1.53 1.74
CA VAL A 102 -8.40 1.06 1.45
C VAL A 102 -8.71 1.28 -0.04
N CYS A 103 -9.65 0.50 -0.60
CA CYS A 103 -10.00 0.55 -2.02
C CYS A 103 -10.91 1.74 -2.34
N THR A 104 -11.75 2.12 -1.36
CA THR A 104 -12.60 3.29 -1.47
C THR A 104 -11.75 4.57 -1.50
N PRO A 105 -11.92 5.45 -2.50
CA PRO A 105 -11.18 6.70 -2.58
C PRO A 105 -11.38 7.57 -1.32
N ARG A 106 -10.31 8.26 -0.92
CA ARG A 106 -10.38 9.23 0.18
C ARG A 106 -11.32 10.38 -0.16
N PRO A 107 -12.11 10.90 0.80
CA PRO A 107 -13.03 12.00 0.55
C PRO A 107 -12.35 13.30 0.08
N TRP A 108 -11.10 13.54 0.48
CA TRP A 108 -10.32 14.72 0.09
C TRP A 108 -9.35 14.46 -1.08
N GLY A 109 -9.40 13.28 -1.71
CA GLY A 109 -8.55 12.93 -2.85
C GLY A 109 -7.18 12.37 -2.47
N ASP A 110 -6.16 12.69 -3.26
CA ASP A 110 -4.90 11.96 -3.22
C ASP A 110 -4.00 12.31 -2.04
N CYS A 111 -4.08 13.54 -1.52
CA CYS A 111 -3.21 14.08 -0.47
C CYS A 111 -3.98 14.88 0.59
N CYS A 112 -3.38 15.06 1.76
CA CYS A 112 -3.87 15.95 2.82
C CYS A 112 -2.72 16.53 3.65
N ASP A 113 -2.64 17.85 3.74
CA ASP A 113 -1.65 18.55 4.57
C ASP A 113 -2.05 18.61 6.05
N LYS A 114 -3.34 18.84 6.31
CA LYS A 114 -3.90 19.01 7.66
C LYS A 114 -4.82 17.84 8.02
N ALA A 115 -4.24 16.65 8.09
CA ALA A 115 -4.93 15.45 8.51
C ALA A 115 -5.01 15.35 10.04
N PHE A 116 -6.21 15.03 10.55
CA PHE A 116 -6.43 14.72 11.95
C PHE A 116 -6.97 13.30 12.07
N CYS A 117 -6.24 12.45 12.79
CA CYS A 117 -6.50 11.01 12.86
C CYS A 117 -6.60 10.51 14.30
N THR A 118 -7.40 9.47 14.53
CA THR A 118 -7.37 8.69 15.75
C THR A 118 -6.07 7.89 15.88
N ARG A 119 -5.80 7.33 17.07
CA ARG A 119 -4.66 6.42 17.31
C ARG A 119 -5.00 4.94 17.10
N SER A 120 -6.17 4.63 16.52
CA SER A 120 -6.54 3.26 16.17
C SER A 120 -5.73 2.77 14.97
N LEU A 121 -5.73 1.46 14.74
CA LEU A 121 -5.12 0.85 13.56
C LEU A 121 -6.18 -0.05 12.88
N PRO A 122 -6.67 0.30 11.67
CA PRO A 122 -6.40 1.54 10.93
C PRO A 122 -6.95 2.80 11.65
N PRO A 123 -6.39 3.99 11.38
CA PRO A 123 -6.89 5.23 11.96
C PRO A 123 -8.22 5.64 11.30
N ILE A 124 -9.00 6.46 12.00
CA ILE A 124 -10.11 7.21 11.42
C ILE A 124 -9.62 8.65 11.28
N CYS A 125 -9.56 9.14 10.06
CA CYS A 125 -9.01 10.44 9.70
C CYS A 125 -10.06 11.36 9.09
N HIS A 126 -9.86 12.67 9.22
CA HIS A 126 -10.52 13.68 8.41
C HIS A 126 -9.47 14.73 7.97
N CYS A 127 -9.72 15.41 6.86
CA CYS A 127 -8.79 16.39 6.30
C CYS A 127 -9.35 17.82 6.40
N MET A 128 -8.55 18.73 6.97
CA MET A 128 -8.94 20.13 7.18
C MET A 128 -8.31 21.08 6.16
N ASP A 129 -7.96 20.55 4.99
CA ASP A 129 -7.44 21.34 3.90
C ASP A 129 -8.54 22.22 3.29
N LYS A 130 -8.15 23.46 2.99
CA LYS A 130 -9.01 24.45 2.34
C LYS A 130 -8.73 24.40 0.84
N VAL A 131 -9.59 23.71 0.11
CA VAL A 131 -9.42 23.46 -1.33
C VAL A 131 -10.31 24.39 -2.16
N GLU A 132 -10.05 24.47 -3.47
CA GLU A 132 -10.89 25.24 -4.40
C GLU A 132 -12.22 24.54 -4.69
N SER A 133 -12.21 23.21 -4.64
CA SER A 133 -13.38 22.34 -4.76
C SER A 133 -13.10 21.03 -4.04
N CYS A 134 -14.09 20.46 -3.34
CA CYS A 134 -13.95 19.13 -2.76
C CYS A 134 -13.80 18.05 -3.84
N ALA A 135 -13.13 16.94 -3.50
CA ALA A 135 -13.03 15.79 -4.40
C ALA A 135 -14.40 15.10 -4.56
N ALA A 136 -14.56 14.35 -5.65
CA ALA A 136 -15.82 13.68 -5.98
C ALA A 136 -16.30 12.66 -4.93
N ALA A 137 -15.37 12.12 -4.12
CA ALA A 137 -15.69 11.19 -3.05
C ALA A 137 -16.20 11.88 -1.77
N CYS A 138 -16.07 13.21 -1.67
CA CYS A 138 -16.57 13.96 -0.52
C CYS A 138 -18.10 14.05 -0.54
N LYS A 139 -18.74 13.64 0.56
CA LYS A 139 -20.20 13.72 0.72
C LYS A 139 -20.64 15.06 1.29
N GLU A 140 -19.89 15.58 2.27
CA GLU A 140 -20.20 16.84 2.95
C GLU A 140 -19.10 17.87 2.68
N CYS A 141 -19.37 18.78 1.74
CA CYS A 141 -18.44 19.81 1.29
C CYS A 141 -18.92 21.21 1.73
N ASP A 142 -18.27 21.77 2.73
CA ASP A 142 -18.64 23.06 3.31
C ASP A 142 -17.81 24.19 2.73
N MET A 143 -18.44 25.32 2.42
CA MET A 143 -17.73 26.56 2.13
C MET A 143 -17.16 27.17 3.42
N VAL A 144 -15.91 27.62 3.36
CA VAL A 144 -15.28 28.34 4.47
C VAL A 144 -15.80 29.78 4.47
N GLU A 145 -16.54 30.15 5.51
CA GLU A 145 -17.02 31.51 5.70
C GLU A 145 -15.87 32.53 5.66
N SER A 146 -16.11 33.66 4.99
CA SER A 146 -15.16 34.78 4.87
C SER A 146 -13.83 34.44 4.18
N SER A 147 -13.80 33.43 3.32
CA SER A 147 -12.64 33.14 2.46
C SER A 147 -12.74 33.86 1.11
N GLU A 148 -11.70 34.62 0.76
CA GLU A 148 -11.54 35.22 -0.57
C GLU A 148 -10.16 34.83 -1.15
N PRO A 149 -10.10 34.07 -2.26
CA PRO A 149 -11.23 33.46 -2.99
C PRO A 149 -11.97 32.39 -2.18
N PRO A 150 -13.20 32.02 -2.56
CA PRO A 150 -13.97 30.97 -1.88
C PRO A 150 -13.18 29.67 -1.78
N ARG A 151 -13.13 29.09 -0.58
CA ARG A 151 -12.52 27.79 -0.30
C ARG A 151 -13.54 26.85 0.33
N PHE A 152 -13.28 25.56 0.20
CA PHE A 152 -14.12 24.50 0.72
C PHE A 152 -13.32 23.54 1.60
N ILE A 153 -13.99 22.90 2.55
CA ILE A 153 -13.43 21.84 3.41
C ILE A 153 -14.36 20.63 3.31
N CYS A 154 -13.78 19.45 3.13
CA CYS A 154 -14.53 18.20 3.23
C CYS A 154 -14.68 17.78 4.70
N ARG A 155 -15.89 17.47 5.14
CA ARG A 155 -16.19 17.06 6.54
C ARG A 155 -16.20 15.55 6.77
N ASP A 156 -16.08 14.78 5.70
CA ASP A 156 -16.13 13.33 5.78
C ASP A 156 -14.99 12.76 6.65
N HIS A 157 -15.36 11.74 7.42
CA HIS A 157 -14.42 10.88 8.10
C HIS A 157 -14.12 9.66 7.23
N PHE A 158 -12.89 9.17 7.31
CA PHE A 158 -12.38 8.07 6.51
C PHE A 158 -11.60 7.10 7.38
N THR A 159 -11.91 5.82 7.28
CA THR A 159 -11.12 4.76 7.93
C THR A 159 -9.95 4.41 7.01
N GLY A 160 -8.73 4.69 7.45
CA GLY A 160 -7.51 4.47 6.69
C GLY A 160 -6.53 5.63 6.80
N GLU A 161 -5.32 5.41 6.27
CA GLU A 161 -4.29 6.45 6.22
C GLU A 161 -4.76 7.66 5.40
N PRO A 162 -4.43 8.90 5.84
CA PRO A 162 -4.96 10.10 5.21
C PRO A 162 -4.34 10.44 3.85
N GLY A 163 -3.33 9.68 3.43
CA GLY A 163 -2.52 9.98 2.25
C GLY A 163 -1.29 10.83 2.58
N PRO A 164 -0.42 11.05 1.58
CA PRO A 164 0.73 11.94 1.71
C PRO A 164 0.30 13.41 1.87
N LYS A 165 1.26 14.27 2.21
CA LYS A 165 1.07 15.73 2.14
C LYS A 165 0.96 16.21 0.69
N CYS A 166 0.27 17.33 0.49
CA CYS A 166 0.14 17.99 -0.81
C CYS A 166 1.41 18.83 -1.07
N ALA A 167 2.01 18.68 -2.25
CA ALA A 167 3.27 19.31 -2.62
C ALA A 167 3.08 20.73 -3.19
#